data_AF-A0ABD6BAI0-F1
#
_entry.id   AF-A0ABD6BAI0-F1
#
_cell.length_a   1.000
_cell.length_b   1.000
_cell.length_c   1.000
_cell.angle_alpha   90.00
_cell.angle_beta   90.00
_cell.angle_gamma   90.00
#
_symmetry.space_group_name_H-M   'P 1'
#
loop_
_entity.id
_entity.type
_entity.pdbx_description
1 polymer ?
#
loop_
_entity_poly.entity_id
_entity_poly.type
_entity_poly.pdbx_seq_one_letter_code
_entity_poly.pdbx_strand_id
1 'polypeptide(L)'
;MDRRTFIGATGIGVGVTGCLDTNRIGSSGGNGTDAGTESGDSDDEATDTGEGRTETTESDDTAGSSDGSGEADAKPDESDDPGDGSTDSKRDVAFDSCTRATVTGSFEDGDVALASTGFYDDGLYGNTLLEDGVVFGTDVDAPFSGTVVFEIADGSTVRERDDEIVVEISEYGSDGTVISSLTTQRADYERVTPTHENPHASDCLSELESDSADATLEGG
;
A
#
# COMPACT_ATOMS: atom_id res chain seq x y z
N MET A 1 -13.44 -20.33 33.40
CA MET A 1 -14.79 -20.31 32.81
C MET A 1 -14.62 -19.76 31.42
N ASP A 2 -14.35 -20.64 30.47
CA ASP A 2 -14.13 -20.35 29.06
C ASP A 2 -15.34 -19.65 28.44
N ARG A 3 -15.09 -18.52 27.77
CA ARG A 3 -16.04 -17.92 26.83
C ARG A 3 -15.35 -17.85 25.48
N ARG A 4 -15.55 -18.89 24.68
CA ARG A 4 -15.16 -18.89 23.27
C ARG A 4 -16.20 -18.08 22.52
N THR A 5 -15.85 -16.87 22.09
CA THR A 5 -16.63 -16.10 21.13
C THR A 5 -16.15 -16.52 19.74
N PHE A 6 -16.99 -17.25 19.02
CA PHE A 6 -16.82 -17.50 17.60
C PHE A 6 -17.55 -16.39 16.83
N ILE A 7 -16.82 -15.58 16.08
CA ILE A 7 -17.40 -14.71 15.05
C ILE A 7 -17.19 -15.42 13.72
N GLY A 8 -18.19 -16.23 13.34
CA GLY A 8 -18.28 -16.75 11.98
C GLY A 8 -18.98 -15.73 11.09
N ALA A 9 -18.26 -15.14 10.14
CA ALA A 9 -18.86 -14.38 9.07
C ALA A 9 -19.61 -15.35 8.14
N THR A 10 -20.92 -15.52 8.35
CA THR A 10 -21.79 -16.19 7.38
C THR A 10 -22.02 -15.26 6.20
N GLY A 11 -21.18 -15.38 5.16
CA GLY A 11 -21.46 -14.80 3.85
C GLY A 11 -22.70 -15.47 3.24
N ILE A 12 -23.79 -14.72 3.16
CA ILE A 12 -25.01 -15.14 2.47
C ILE A 12 -24.74 -14.99 0.97
N GLY A 13 -24.38 -16.10 0.32
CA GLY A 13 -24.31 -16.18 -1.14
C GLY A 13 -25.70 -16.01 -1.75
N VAL A 14 -25.95 -14.85 -2.38
CA VAL A 14 -27.09 -14.66 -3.28
C VAL A 14 -26.63 -14.97 -4.69
N GLY A 15 -26.81 -16.22 -5.10
CA GLY A 15 -26.69 -16.63 -6.49
C GLY A 15 -27.86 -16.07 -7.30
N VAL A 16 -27.61 -15.08 -8.14
CA VAL A 16 -28.49 -14.72 -9.26
C VAL A 16 -27.89 -15.26 -10.55
N THR A 17 -28.26 -16.49 -10.89
CA THR A 17 -28.13 -17.03 -12.24
C THR A 17 -29.17 -16.36 -13.14
N GLY A 18 -28.78 -15.26 -13.77
CA GLY A 18 -29.53 -14.62 -14.85
C GLY A 18 -28.81 -14.79 -16.18
N CYS A 19 -29.06 -15.89 -16.88
CA CYS A 19 -28.78 -15.98 -18.32
C CYS A 19 -29.81 -15.12 -19.03
N LEU A 20 -29.41 -14.06 -19.75
CA LEU A 20 -30.24 -13.45 -20.79
C LEU A 20 -29.35 -12.98 -21.95
N ASP A 21 -29.74 -13.52 -23.10
CA ASP A 21 -29.08 -13.55 -24.39
C ASP A 21 -28.72 -12.19 -25.00
N THR A 22 -27.59 -12.17 -25.69
CA THR A 22 -27.30 -11.19 -26.73
C THR A 22 -28.15 -11.48 -27.97
N ASN A 23 -28.66 -10.39 -28.57
CA ASN A 23 -29.13 -10.25 -29.96
C ASN A 23 -30.66 -10.20 -30.16
N ARG A 24 -31.21 -9.00 -30.40
CA ARG A 24 -32.10 -8.70 -31.56
C ARG A 24 -32.52 -7.22 -31.60
N ILE A 25 -32.04 -6.55 -32.65
CA ILE A 25 -32.59 -5.32 -33.25
C ILE A 25 -34.08 -5.52 -33.58
N GLY A 26 -34.95 -4.59 -33.19
CA GLY A 26 -36.35 -4.60 -33.62
C GLY A 26 -37.25 -3.59 -32.91
N SER A 27 -37.60 -2.52 -33.64
CA SER A 27 -38.57 -1.46 -33.34
C SER A 27 -39.93 -1.95 -32.81
N SER A 28 -40.58 -1.14 -31.94
CA SER A 28 -41.84 -0.42 -32.21
C SER A 28 -42.78 -0.27 -31.00
N GLY A 29 -43.21 0.99 -30.78
CA GLY A 29 -44.43 1.39 -30.03
C GLY A 29 -44.26 1.46 -28.50
N GLY A 30 -44.48 2.57 -27.81
CA GLY A 30 -45.20 3.81 -28.11
C GLY A 30 -46.16 4.12 -26.95
N ASN A 31 -46.37 5.42 -26.68
CA ASN A 31 -47.33 6.05 -25.73
C ASN A 31 -46.81 6.20 -24.28
N GLY A 32 -46.51 7.37 -23.72
CA GLY A 32 -46.83 8.76 -24.04
C GLY A 32 -47.23 9.46 -22.73
N THR A 33 -46.65 10.63 -22.45
CA THR A 33 -47.20 11.87 -21.83
C THR A 33 -46.14 12.64 -21.01
N ASP A 34 -45.41 13.52 -21.71
CA ASP A 34 -45.34 14.98 -21.53
C ASP A 34 -45.64 15.60 -20.15
N ALA A 35 -44.62 16.23 -19.56
CA ALA A 35 -44.64 17.57 -18.93
C ALA A 35 -43.20 17.86 -18.42
N GLY A 36 -42.46 18.89 -18.79
CA GLY A 36 -42.62 20.01 -19.70
C GLY A 36 -41.34 20.88 -19.58
N THR A 37 -40.83 21.31 -20.75
CA THR A 37 -40.26 22.64 -21.08
C THR A 37 -39.31 23.36 -20.09
N GLU A 38 -38.22 24.05 -20.47
CA GLU A 38 -37.65 24.50 -21.76
C GLU A 38 -36.30 25.20 -21.42
N SER A 39 -35.20 24.87 -22.10
CA SER A 39 -34.54 25.63 -23.18
C SER A 39 -33.29 26.42 -22.74
N GLY A 40 -32.17 26.11 -23.39
CA GLY A 40 -30.88 26.78 -23.25
C GLY A 40 -29.81 26.19 -24.17
N ASP A 41 -30.07 26.23 -25.48
CA ASP A 41 -29.12 26.36 -26.61
C ASP A 41 -27.89 27.24 -26.25
N SER A 42 -26.66 27.10 -26.76
CA SER A 42 -26.07 26.40 -27.91
C SER A 42 -24.55 26.26 -27.66
N ASP A 43 -23.92 25.36 -28.41
CA ASP A 43 -22.55 25.33 -28.98
C ASP A 43 -21.45 26.26 -28.44
N ASP A 44 -20.23 25.72 -28.24
CA ASP A 44 -19.09 26.00 -29.13
C ASP A 44 -17.78 25.37 -28.62
N GLU A 45 -17.06 24.75 -29.54
CA GLU A 45 -15.70 24.26 -29.37
C GLU A 45 -14.68 25.41 -29.43
N ALA A 46 -13.64 25.35 -28.60
CA ALA A 46 -12.32 25.88 -28.95
C ALA A 46 -11.25 25.32 -28.01
N THR A 47 -10.41 24.43 -28.53
CA THR A 47 -9.09 24.11 -27.97
C THR A 47 -8.13 25.26 -28.26
N ASP A 48 -7.84 26.08 -27.26
CA ASP A 48 -6.82 27.13 -27.36
C ASP A 48 -5.43 26.53 -27.12
N THR A 49 -4.65 26.48 -28.19
CA THR A 49 -3.23 26.13 -28.20
C THR A 49 -2.45 27.44 -28.05
N GLY A 50 -2.00 27.74 -26.84
CA GLY A 50 -1.25 28.95 -26.52
C GLY A 50 0.26 28.70 -26.49
N GLU A 51 0.94 29.11 -27.55
CA GLU A 51 2.40 29.08 -27.71
C GLU A 51 3.11 30.03 -26.72
N GLY A 52 4.02 29.47 -25.91
CA GLY A 52 4.89 30.20 -24.98
C GLY A 52 6.28 30.43 -25.57
N ARG A 53 6.49 31.66 -26.05
CA ARG A 53 7.69 32.23 -26.67
C ARG A 53 9.03 31.89 -26.00
N THR A 54 9.99 31.59 -26.87
CA THR A 54 11.44 31.78 -26.70
C THR A 54 11.79 33.27 -26.65
N GLU A 55 12.55 33.70 -25.64
CA GLU A 55 13.37 34.91 -25.72
C GLU A 55 14.79 34.61 -25.27
N THR A 56 15.70 34.80 -26.23
CA THR A 56 17.15 34.80 -26.14
C THR A 56 17.66 36.06 -25.46
N THR A 57 18.62 35.92 -24.55
CA THR A 57 19.50 37.02 -24.12
C THR A 57 20.96 36.54 -24.17
N GLU A 58 21.65 36.97 -25.23
CA GLU A 58 23.11 37.11 -25.31
C GLU A 58 23.50 38.36 -24.48
N SER A 59 24.69 38.63 -23.91
CA SER A 59 26.07 38.13 -23.95
C SER A 59 26.75 38.64 -22.66
N ASP A 60 27.89 38.06 -22.24
CA ASP A 60 29.19 38.76 -22.25
C ASP A 60 30.28 37.97 -21.49
N ASP A 61 31.45 38.00 -22.10
CA ASP A 61 32.70 37.35 -21.76
C ASP A 61 33.29 37.78 -20.40
N THR A 62 33.92 36.84 -19.69
CA THR A 62 35.16 37.14 -18.94
C THR A 62 36.06 35.92 -18.94
N ALA A 63 37.12 36.00 -19.75
CA ALA A 63 38.27 35.12 -19.69
C ALA A 63 39.11 35.40 -18.44
N GLY A 64 39.54 34.34 -17.76
CA GLY A 64 40.51 34.43 -16.67
C GLY A 64 40.98 33.05 -16.22
N SER A 65 42.06 32.54 -16.84
CA SER A 65 42.82 31.37 -16.37
C SER A 65 43.37 31.58 -14.96
N SER A 66 43.36 30.54 -14.13
CA SER A 66 44.47 30.25 -13.23
C SER A 66 44.51 28.77 -12.88
N ASP A 67 45.59 28.17 -13.36
CA ASP A 67 46.19 26.89 -12.98
C ASP A 67 46.62 26.95 -11.51
N GLY A 68 46.28 25.94 -10.72
CA GLY A 68 46.52 25.93 -9.28
C GLY A 68 46.39 24.54 -8.67
N SER A 69 47.41 23.71 -8.87
CA SER A 69 47.65 22.50 -8.09
C SER A 69 47.74 22.81 -6.60
N GLY A 70 46.96 22.10 -5.80
CA GLY A 70 47.05 22.10 -4.34
C GLY A 70 46.32 20.89 -3.77
N GLU A 71 47.08 19.82 -3.52
CA GLU A 71 46.69 18.78 -2.56
C GLU A 71 46.37 19.46 -1.22
N ALA A 72 45.13 19.30 -0.77
CA ALA A 72 44.75 19.50 0.61
C ALA A 72 43.75 18.40 0.96
N ASP A 73 44.22 17.45 1.77
CA ASP A 73 43.45 16.49 2.55
C ASP A 73 42.10 17.06 2.98
N ALA A 74 41.06 16.73 2.24
CA ALA A 74 39.69 16.83 2.71
C ALA A 74 39.52 15.74 3.76
N LYS A 75 39.63 16.13 5.03
CA LYS A 75 39.06 15.32 6.12
C LYS A 75 37.60 15.05 5.77
N PRO A 76 37.07 13.84 6.01
CA PRO A 76 35.64 13.63 5.92
C PRO A 76 35.02 14.55 6.95
N ASP A 77 34.34 15.58 6.47
CA ASP A 77 33.35 16.32 7.23
C ASP A 77 32.27 15.27 7.52
N GLU A 78 32.24 14.76 8.75
CA GLU A 78 31.08 14.07 9.28
C GLU A 78 29.94 15.08 9.23
N SER A 79 29.26 15.14 8.09
CA SER A 79 27.92 15.67 8.01
C SER A 79 27.05 14.70 8.81
N ASP A 80 27.05 14.89 10.13
CA ASP A 80 25.88 14.61 10.95
C ASP A 80 24.74 15.41 10.30
N ASP A 81 23.98 14.72 9.46
CA ASP A 81 22.69 15.14 8.97
C ASP A 81 21.64 14.68 10.00
N PRO A 82 21.17 15.53 10.93
CA PRO A 82 19.95 15.26 11.67
C PRO A 82 18.79 15.82 10.82
N GLY A 83 18.56 15.23 9.65
CA GLY A 83 17.65 15.73 8.64
C GLY A 83 16.54 14.78 8.25
N ASP A 84 15.84 14.17 9.23
CA ASP A 84 14.38 14.12 9.17
C ASP A 84 13.81 13.86 10.57
N GLY A 85 13.41 14.94 11.23
CA GLY A 85 12.63 14.86 12.45
C GLY A 85 11.22 14.41 12.12
N SER A 86 11.02 13.11 11.90
CA SER A 86 9.71 12.49 12.08
C SER A 86 9.38 12.53 13.57
N THR A 87 8.76 13.63 13.99
CA THR A 87 8.12 13.74 15.29
C THR A 87 6.90 12.84 15.34
N ASP A 88 7.05 11.51 15.46
CA ASP A 88 5.89 10.63 15.73
C ASP A 88 6.16 9.28 16.44
N SER A 89 7.39 8.93 16.81
CA SER A 89 7.65 7.55 17.26
C SER A 89 7.27 7.31 18.74
N LYS A 90 5.97 7.28 19.06
CA LYS A 90 5.46 6.48 20.21
C LYS A 90 5.54 4.97 19.94
N ARG A 91 5.92 4.59 18.72
CA ARG A 91 5.91 3.22 18.21
C ARG A 91 7.26 2.88 17.61
N ASP A 92 7.76 1.72 17.98
CA ASP A 92 8.97 1.09 17.45
C ASP A 92 8.54 0.00 16.45
N VAL A 93 9.17 -0.05 15.28
CA VAL A 93 8.82 -1.00 14.20
C VAL A 93 10.03 -1.84 13.86
N ALA A 94 9.86 -3.16 13.83
CA ALA A 94 10.90 -4.10 13.46
C ALA A 94 10.39 -5.12 12.43
N PHE A 95 11.25 -5.49 11.49
CA PHE A 95 11.02 -6.57 10.53
C PHE A 95 11.91 -7.75 10.95
N ASP A 96 11.35 -8.68 11.71
CA ASP A 96 12.08 -9.83 12.24
C ASP A 96 12.48 -10.84 11.15
N SER A 97 11.67 -10.92 10.08
CA SER A 97 11.93 -11.75 8.90
C SER A 97 11.06 -11.31 7.72
N CYS A 98 11.21 -11.97 6.56
CA CYS A 98 10.35 -11.74 5.38
C CYS A 98 8.86 -11.94 5.67
N THR A 99 8.52 -12.80 6.64
CA THR A 99 7.15 -13.20 6.95
C THR A 99 6.67 -12.73 8.32
N ARG A 100 7.50 -11.96 9.04
CA ARG A 100 7.17 -11.51 10.40
C ARG A 100 7.69 -10.11 10.68
N ALA A 101 6.82 -9.27 11.23
CA ALA A 101 7.14 -7.92 11.66
C ALA A 101 6.42 -7.56 12.96
N THR A 102 6.95 -6.60 13.69
CA THR A 102 6.42 -6.19 15.00
C THR A 102 6.34 -4.67 15.13
N VAL A 103 5.31 -4.20 15.82
CA VAL A 103 5.10 -2.80 16.18
C VAL A 103 4.87 -2.71 17.67
N THR A 104 5.80 -2.11 18.41
CA THR A 104 5.71 -1.96 19.87
C THR A 104 5.41 -0.52 20.23
N GLY A 105 4.39 -0.26 21.06
CA GLY A 105 4.10 1.10 21.49
C GLY A 105 2.76 1.27 22.19
N SER A 106 2.25 2.49 22.15
CA SER A 106 0.91 2.84 22.65
C SER A 106 -0.01 3.19 21.48
N PHE A 107 -1.25 2.75 21.56
CA PHE A 107 -2.28 2.92 20.55
C PHE A 107 -3.57 3.44 21.20
N GLU A 108 -4.00 4.60 20.75
CA GLU A 108 -5.21 5.30 21.17
C GLU A 108 -6.39 4.91 20.25
N ASP A 109 -7.60 5.32 20.61
CA ASP A 109 -8.77 5.08 19.76
C ASP A 109 -8.58 5.73 18.39
N GLY A 110 -8.82 4.96 17.33
CA GLY A 110 -8.60 5.39 15.96
C GLY A 110 -7.17 5.26 15.46
N ASP A 111 -6.21 4.81 16.28
CA ASP A 111 -4.90 4.40 15.75
C ASP A 111 -5.00 3.15 14.88
N VAL A 112 -3.97 2.91 14.07
CA VAL A 112 -3.93 1.79 13.14
C VAL A 112 -2.61 1.06 13.20
N ALA A 113 -2.64 -0.23 12.90
CA ALA A 113 -1.46 -1.01 12.59
C ALA A 113 -1.83 -1.97 11.45
N LEU A 114 -1.35 -1.68 10.24
CA LEU A 114 -1.61 -2.49 9.06
C LEU A 114 -0.31 -2.90 8.37
N ALA A 115 -0.33 -4.09 7.80
CA ALA A 115 0.68 -4.62 6.91
C ALA A 115 0.25 -4.47 5.46
N SER A 116 1.25 -4.24 4.61
CA SER A 116 1.16 -4.44 3.17
C SER A 116 2.07 -5.60 2.81
N THR A 117 1.63 -6.44 1.87
CA THR A 117 2.40 -7.61 1.44
C THR A 117 2.75 -7.53 -0.03
N GLY A 118 3.84 -8.18 -0.41
CA GLY A 118 4.16 -8.54 -1.79
C GLY A 118 4.14 -10.05 -1.93
N PHE A 119 3.67 -10.57 -3.05
CA PHE A 119 3.56 -12.01 -3.27
C PHE A 119 3.71 -12.36 -4.75
N TYR A 120 4.01 -13.63 -5.03
CA TYR A 120 4.00 -14.19 -6.38
C TYR A 120 2.94 -15.28 -6.48
N ASP A 121 2.14 -15.22 -7.54
CA ASP A 121 1.11 -16.21 -7.85
C ASP A 121 1.25 -16.63 -9.32
N ASP A 122 1.51 -17.92 -9.56
CA ASP A 122 1.87 -18.45 -10.89
C ASP A 122 2.97 -17.60 -11.59
N GLY A 123 3.96 -17.14 -10.81
CA GLY A 123 5.07 -16.30 -11.29
C GLY A 123 4.71 -14.84 -11.63
N LEU A 124 3.50 -14.38 -11.29
CA LEU A 124 3.10 -12.97 -11.41
C LEU A 124 3.17 -12.26 -10.06
N TYR A 125 3.79 -11.08 -10.04
CA TYR A 125 3.84 -10.26 -8.84
C TYR A 125 2.48 -9.62 -8.54
N GLY A 126 2.03 -9.78 -7.29
CA GLY A 126 0.91 -9.08 -6.69
C GLY A 126 1.31 -8.38 -5.39
N ASN A 127 0.48 -7.45 -4.94
CA ASN A 127 0.68 -6.78 -3.67
C ASN A 127 -0.64 -6.42 -3.00
N THR A 128 -0.70 -6.54 -1.68
CA THR A 128 -1.79 -5.99 -0.86
C THR A 128 -1.35 -4.66 -0.28
N LEU A 129 -2.25 -3.67 -0.25
CA LEU A 129 -1.96 -2.34 0.31
C LEU A 129 -2.91 -2.07 1.46
N LEU A 130 -2.37 -2.06 2.68
CA LEU A 130 -3.11 -1.69 3.89
C LEU A 130 -4.37 -2.54 4.11
N GLU A 131 -4.32 -3.82 3.74
CA GLU A 131 -5.48 -4.72 3.82
C GLU A 131 -5.50 -5.51 5.13
N ASP A 132 -4.34 -5.93 5.61
CA ASP A 132 -4.21 -6.79 6.78
C ASP A 132 -3.79 -6.00 8.00
N GLY A 133 -4.61 -5.99 9.05
CA GLY A 133 -4.28 -5.22 10.25
C GLY A 133 -5.44 -5.01 11.19
N VAL A 134 -5.24 -4.03 12.08
CA VAL A 134 -6.23 -3.64 13.08
C VAL A 134 -6.35 -2.13 13.16
N VAL A 135 -7.58 -1.70 13.42
CA VAL A 135 -7.93 -0.35 13.88
C VAL A 135 -8.26 -0.42 15.36
N PHE A 136 -7.50 0.30 16.18
CA PHE A 136 -7.71 0.39 17.62
C PHE A 136 -9.03 1.12 17.93
N GLY A 137 -9.83 0.55 18.81
CA GLY A 137 -11.18 1.01 19.15
C GLY A 137 -12.29 0.50 18.22
N THR A 138 -11.94 -0.07 17.06
CA THR A 138 -12.90 -0.68 16.13
C THR A 138 -12.75 -2.20 16.09
N ASP A 139 -11.53 -2.69 15.84
CA ASP A 139 -11.23 -4.12 15.71
C ASP A 139 -10.70 -4.71 17.03
N VAL A 140 -9.97 -3.91 17.81
CA VAL A 140 -9.37 -4.28 19.10
C VAL A 140 -9.65 -3.21 20.14
N ASP A 141 -9.69 -3.56 21.43
CA ASP A 141 -9.97 -2.60 22.49
C ASP A 141 -8.89 -1.50 22.59
N ALA A 142 -9.30 -0.25 22.79
CA ALA A 142 -8.42 0.90 22.99
C ALA A 142 -8.71 1.62 24.33
N PRO A 143 -7.69 2.22 24.99
CA PRO A 143 -6.29 2.28 24.58
C PRO A 143 -5.55 0.95 24.81
N PHE A 144 -4.61 0.65 23.91
CA PHE A 144 -3.72 -0.51 24.00
C PHE A 144 -2.27 -0.06 24.22
N SER A 145 -1.51 -0.82 25.00
CA SER A 145 -0.08 -0.62 25.19
C SER A 145 0.60 -1.97 25.23
N GLY A 146 1.45 -2.23 24.24
CA GLY A 146 2.01 -3.55 24.01
C GLY A 146 2.59 -3.68 22.62
N THR A 147 2.65 -4.92 22.14
CA THR A 147 3.24 -5.28 20.84
C THR A 147 2.17 -5.81 19.90
N VAL A 148 2.15 -5.32 18.66
CA VAL A 148 1.41 -5.92 17.55
C VAL A 148 2.38 -6.74 16.73
N VAL A 149 2.11 -8.03 16.58
CA VAL A 149 2.91 -8.97 15.80
C VAL A 149 2.15 -9.28 14.53
N PHE A 150 2.76 -9.05 13.37
CA PHE A 150 2.27 -9.49 12.07
C PHE A 150 3.02 -10.75 11.68
N GLU A 151 2.30 -11.82 11.34
CA GLU A 151 2.90 -13.07 10.86
C GLU A 151 2.09 -13.64 9.69
N ILE A 152 2.79 -14.16 8.68
CA ILE A 152 2.14 -14.89 7.59
C ILE A 152 1.84 -16.32 8.05
N ALA A 153 0.60 -16.76 7.85
CA ALA A 153 0.08 -18.07 8.23
C ALA A 153 -0.99 -18.57 7.24
N ASP A 154 -1.48 -19.79 7.43
CA ASP A 154 -2.52 -20.43 6.59
C ASP A 154 -3.90 -19.72 6.57
N GLY A 155 -4.04 -18.55 7.20
CA GLY A 155 -5.28 -17.77 7.17
C GLY A 155 -5.17 -16.41 7.86
N SER A 156 -6.24 -15.62 7.75
CA SER A 156 -6.31 -14.28 8.36
C SER A 156 -7.10 -14.32 9.68
N THR A 157 -6.47 -13.96 10.79
CA THR A 157 -7.10 -13.90 12.12
C THR A 157 -6.36 -12.95 13.04
N VAL A 158 -7.10 -12.23 13.90
CA VAL A 158 -6.53 -11.40 14.96
C VAL A 158 -6.69 -12.11 16.30
N ARG A 159 -5.62 -12.21 17.08
CA ARG A 159 -5.60 -12.81 18.41
C ARG A 159 -5.09 -11.81 19.43
N GLU A 160 -5.97 -11.42 20.34
CA GLU A 160 -5.65 -10.46 21.40
C GLU A 160 -5.20 -11.16 22.69
N ARG A 161 -4.17 -10.59 23.32
CA ARG A 161 -3.67 -10.94 24.65
C ARG A 161 -3.46 -9.65 25.44
N ASP A 162 -3.14 -9.76 26.73
CA ASP A 162 -3.03 -8.59 27.62
C ASP A 162 -2.04 -7.51 27.12
N ASP A 163 -0.89 -7.91 26.59
CA ASP A 163 0.19 -7.03 26.12
C ASP A 163 0.69 -7.34 24.69
N GLU A 164 -0.01 -8.24 23.99
CA GLU A 164 0.35 -8.70 22.64
C GLU A 164 -0.90 -8.89 21.79
N ILE A 165 -0.90 -8.36 20.57
CA ILE A 165 -1.89 -8.64 19.54
C ILE A 165 -1.17 -9.34 18.41
N VAL A 166 -1.65 -10.50 17.99
CA VAL A 166 -1.11 -11.23 16.83
C VAL A 166 -2.09 -11.09 15.68
N VAL A 167 -1.62 -10.54 14.57
CA VAL A 167 -2.33 -10.43 13.30
C VAL A 167 -1.74 -11.50 12.37
N GLU A 168 -2.47 -12.61 12.21
CA GLU A 168 -2.17 -13.63 11.22
C GLU A 168 -2.64 -13.11 9.85
N ILE A 169 -1.73 -13.11 8.87
CA ILE A 169 -1.92 -12.67 7.49
C ILE A 169 -1.96 -13.93 6.62
N SER A 170 -2.97 -14.05 5.75
CA SER A 170 -3.04 -15.18 4.81
C SER A 170 -1.88 -15.15 3.81
N GLU A 171 -1.45 -16.33 3.38
CA GLU A 171 -0.62 -16.45 2.17
C GLU A 171 -1.48 -16.11 0.93
N TYR A 172 -1.06 -15.10 0.17
CA TYR A 172 -1.79 -14.58 -0.99
C TYR A 172 -1.40 -15.22 -2.32
N GLY A 173 -0.14 -15.66 -2.44
CA GLY A 173 0.40 -16.20 -3.68
C GLY A 173 0.92 -17.63 -3.52
N SER A 174 0.70 -18.47 -4.54
CA SER A 174 1.16 -19.86 -4.57
C SER A 174 2.67 -20.03 -4.39
N ASP A 175 3.44 -19.02 -4.82
CA ASP A 175 4.90 -19.01 -4.75
C ASP A 175 5.43 -18.38 -3.45
N GLY A 176 4.54 -17.86 -2.60
CA GLY A 176 4.87 -17.27 -1.31
C GLY A 176 4.46 -15.81 -1.19
N THR A 177 4.49 -15.32 0.04
CA THR A 177 4.09 -13.96 0.43
C THR A 177 5.12 -13.39 1.40
N VAL A 178 5.38 -12.08 1.31
CA VAL A 178 6.29 -11.35 2.20
C VAL A 178 5.62 -10.09 2.73
N ILE A 179 5.95 -9.70 3.96
CA ILE A 179 5.56 -8.42 4.52
C ILE A 179 6.48 -7.34 3.93
N SER A 180 5.95 -6.48 3.07
CA SER A 180 6.73 -5.48 2.34
C SER A 180 6.79 -4.14 3.07
N SER A 181 5.77 -3.79 3.84
CA SER A 181 5.78 -2.59 4.68
C SER A 181 4.71 -2.63 5.78
N LEU A 182 4.85 -1.73 6.75
CA LEU A 182 3.88 -1.49 7.80
C LEU A 182 3.42 -0.02 7.80
N THR A 183 2.19 0.21 8.24
CA THR A 183 1.60 1.53 8.41
C THR A 183 0.97 1.63 9.78
N THR A 184 1.47 2.59 10.56
CA THR A 184 1.13 2.73 11.97
C THR A 184 0.40 4.03 12.29
N GLN A 185 0.18 4.89 11.30
CA GLN A 185 -0.46 6.20 11.47
C GLN A 185 -1.75 6.28 10.66
N ARG A 186 -2.80 6.82 11.29
CA ARG A 186 -4.11 7.00 10.64
C ARG A 186 -4.02 7.88 9.40
N ALA A 187 -3.25 8.97 9.47
CA ALA A 187 -3.14 9.93 8.39
C ALA A 187 -2.55 9.30 7.11
N ASP A 188 -1.64 8.34 7.25
CA ASP A 188 -1.02 7.65 6.12
C ASP A 188 -1.91 6.54 5.57
N TYR A 189 -2.63 5.84 6.44
CA TYR A 189 -3.70 4.92 6.03
C TYR A 189 -4.75 5.62 5.15
N GLU A 190 -5.20 6.82 5.53
CA GLU A 190 -6.17 7.61 4.75
C GLU A 190 -5.63 8.06 3.38
N ARG A 191 -4.30 8.17 3.24
CA ARG A 191 -3.62 8.50 1.98
C ARG A 191 -3.20 7.26 1.19
N VAL A 192 -3.49 6.07 1.69
CA VAL A 192 -3.04 4.80 1.12
C VAL A 192 -1.51 4.78 0.95
N THR A 193 -0.79 5.31 1.94
CA THR A 193 0.67 5.49 1.90
C THR A 193 1.34 4.59 2.94
N PRO A 194 2.12 3.58 2.53
CA PRO A 194 2.96 2.83 3.48
C PRO A 194 4.08 3.70 4.02
N THR A 195 4.42 3.56 5.31
CA THR A 195 5.40 4.45 5.98
C THR A 195 6.63 3.76 6.54
N HIS A 196 6.57 2.46 6.80
CA HIS A 196 7.69 1.68 7.30
C HIS A 196 7.99 0.57 6.31
N GLU A 197 8.87 0.83 5.34
CA GLU A 197 9.25 -0.17 4.35
C GLU A 197 10.14 -1.25 4.99
N ASN A 198 9.92 -2.52 4.63
CA ASN A 198 10.79 -3.59 5.05
C ASN A 198 12.12 -3.48 4.27
N PRO A 199 13.25 -3.24 4.95
CA PRO A 199 14.54 -3.06 4.28
C PRO A 199 15.01 -4.29 3.50
N HIS A 200 14.42 -5.46 3.78
CA HIS A 200 14.74 -6.73 3.13
C HIS A 200 13.67 -7.18 2.13
N ALA A 201 12.63 -6.38 1.87
CA ALA A 201 11.52 -6.78 0.98
C ALA A 201 12.01 -7.26 -0.39
N SER A 202 12.93 -6.52 -1.00
CA SER A 202 13.46 -6.84 -2.33
C SER A 202 14.23 -8.16 -2.35
N ASP A 203 15.03 -8.43 -1.32
CA ASP A 203 15.77 -9.69 -1.19
C ASP A 203 14.79 -10.85 -0.99
N CYS A 204 13.84 -10.69 -0.05
CA CYS A 204 12.81 -11.68 0.23
C CYS A 204 11.99 -12.04 -1.03
N LEU A 205 11.57 -11.05 -1.83
CA LEU A 205 10.84 -11.28 -3.08
C LEU A 205 11.70 -11.97 -4.14
N SER A 206 12.98 -11.63 -4.22
CA SER A 206 13.92 -12.25 -5.17
C SER A 206 14.17 -13.72 -4.83
N GLU A 207 14.18 -14.07 -3.54
CA GLU A 207 14.27 -15.46 -3.08
C GLU A 207 13.04 -16.26 -3.49
N LEU A 208 11.82 -15.71 -3.36
CA LEU A 208 10.60 -16.36 -3.82
C LEU A 208 10.61 -16.64 -5.32
N GLU A 209 10.95 -15.64 -6.15
CA GLU A 209 11.03 -15.81 -7.60
C GLU A 209 12.03 -16.90 -8.01
N SER A 210 13.14 -17.01 -7.26
CA SER A 210 14.17 -18.02 -7.50
C SER A 210 13.70 -19.43 -7.15
N ASP A 211 12.97 -19.59 -6.05
CA ASP A 211 12.44 -20.89 -5.60
C ASP A 211 11.39 -21.43 -6.61
N SER A 212 10.52 -20.55 -7.12
CA SER A 212 9.56 -20.88 -8.19
C SER A 212 10.22 -21.38 -9.48
N ALA A 213 11.34 -20.75 -9.85
CA ALA A 213 12.08 -21.10 -11.05
C ALA A 213 12.77 -22.47 -10.92
N ASP A 214 13.29 -22.80 -9.75
CA ASP A 214 13.95 -24.09 -9.48
C ASP A 214 12.94 -25.25 -9.43
N ALA A 215 11.78 -25.04 -8.78
CA ALA A 215 10.69 -26.01 -8.74
C ALA A 215 10.19 -26.42 -10.13
N THR A 216 10.29 -25.53 -11.11
CA THR A 216 9.90 -25.80 -12.51
C THR A 216 10.90 -26.70 -13.25
N LEU A 217 12.16 -26.75 -12.82
CA LEU A 217 13.23 -27.50 -13.51
C LEU A 217 13.38 -28.96 -13.04
N GLU A 218 12.96 -29.29 -11.81
CA GLU A 218 13.02 -30.66 -11.29
C GLU A 218 11.79 -31.53 -11.65
N GLY A 219 10.76 -30.95 -12.29
CA GLY A 219 9.50 -31.63 -12.65
C GLY A 219 9.40 -32.21 -14.07
N GLY A 220 10.52 -32.37 -14.80
CA GLY A 220 10.57 -32.78 -16.21
C GLY A 220 10.68 -34.28 -16.49
#